data_AF-A0A942GAK9-F1
#
_entry.id   AF-A0A942GAK9-F1
#
_cell.length_a   1.000
_cell.length_b   1.000
_cell.length_c   1.000
_cell.angle_alpha   90.00
_cell.angle_beta   90.00
_cell.angle_gamma   90.00
#
_symmetry.space_group_name_H-M   'P 1'
#
loop_
_entity.id
_entity.type
_entity.pdbx_description
1 polymer ?
#
loop_
_entity_poly.entity_id
_entity_poly.type
_entity_poly.pdbx_seq_one_letter_code
_entity_poly.pdbx_strand_id
1 'polypeptide(L)'
;MDTRTTRVATDLLAAAEVEARRESRSAREQLDHWARVGMHLSARSTAARRRIERAIEGDLDFEELTDDEREIANAELSVNISRAANEMSFADRLAAEGVTTVVTAADGKLVERRPDGTTTAL
;
A
#
# COMPACT_ATOMS: atom_id res chain seq x y z
N MET A 1 -14.72 27.16 -1.09
CA MET A 1 -14.33 25.85 -0.52
C MET A 1 -12.83 25.87 -0.41
N ASP A 2 -12.25 25.69 0.77
CA ASP A 2 -10.81 25.83 0.95
C ASP A 2 -10.09 24.56 0.47
N THR A 3 -9.17 24.72 -0.47
CA THR A 3 -8.36 23.63 -1.03
C THR A 3 -6.93 23.71 -0.52
N ARG A 4 -6.34 22.56 -0.17
CA ARG A 4 -4.93 22.42 0.24
C ARG A 4 -4.21 21.43 -0.66
N THR A 5 -2.95 21.70 -0.99
CA THR A 5 -2.13 20.83 -1.83
C THR A 5 -1.61 19.64 -1.02
N THR A 6 -1.79 18.44 -1.54
CA THR A 6 -1.27 17.18 -0.96
C THR A 6 -0.50 16.42 -2.04
N ARG A 7 0.62 15.80 -1.67
CA ARG A 7 1.36 14.91 -2.57
C ARG A 7 0.65 13.57 -2.64
N VAL A 8 0.50 13.03 -3.84
CA VAL A 8 -0.07 11.71 -4.09
C VAL A 8 0.99 10.84 -4.77
N ALA A 9 0.90 9.52 -4.55
CA ALA A 9 1.79 8.58 -5.21
C ALA A 9 1.55 8.60 -6.73
N THR A 10 2.63 8.47 -7.50
CA THR A 10 2.59 8.62 -8.97
C THR A 10 1.75 7.54 -9.64
N ASP A 11 1.81 6.32 -9.12
CA ASP A 11 1.00 5.18 -9.55
C ASP A 11 -0.49 5.39 -9.25
N LEU A 12 -0.84 5.93 -8.08
CA LEU A 12 -2.21 6.28 -7.74
C LEU A 12 -2.77 7.37 -8.66
N LEU A 13 -1.96 8.38 -8.99
CA LEU A 13 -2.36 9.41 -9.94
C LEU A 13 -2.58 8.82 -11.35
N ALA A 14 -1.68 7.95 -11.81
CA ALA A 14 -1.82 7.28 -13.10
C ALA A 14 -3.07 6.39 -13.17
N ALA A 15 -3.37 5.66 -12.09
CA ALA A 15 -4.60 4.88 -11.99
C ALA A 15 -5.86 5.78 -12.06
N ALA A 16 -5.84 6.91 -11.35
CA ALA A 16 -6.94 7.87 -11.39
C ALA A 16 -7.13 8.46 -12.78
N GLU A 17 -6.07 8.77 -13.54
CA GLU A 17 -6.17 9.26 -14.92
C GLU A 17 -6.79 8.24 -15.88
N VAL A 18 -6.49 6.96 -15.71
CA VAL A 18 -7.10 5.88 -16.51
C VAL A 18 -8.59 5.79 -16.24
N GLU A 19 -8.99 5.76 -14.97
CA GLU A 19 -10.39 5.61 -14.60
C GLU A 19 -11.21 6.87 -14.87
N ALA A 20 -10.63 8.05 -14.63
CA ALA A 20 -11.27 9.32 -14.90
C ALA A 20 -11.66 9.46 -16.38
N ARG A 21 -10.86 8.93 -17.32
CA ARG A 21 -11.21 8.92 -18.75
C ARG A 21 -12.43 8.06 -19.06
N ARG A 22 -12.62 6.94 -18.36
CA ARG A 22 -13.80 6.07 -18.53
C ARG A 22 -15.07 6.75 -18.03
N GLU A 23 -14.95 7.47 -16.92
CA GLU A 23 -16.04 8.14 -16.21
C GLU A 23 -16.26 9.60 -16.63
N SER A 24 -15.53 10.09 -17.65
CA SER A 24 -15.57 11.49 -18.12
C SER A 24 -15.29 12.53 -17.01
N ARG A 25 -14.29 12.26 -16.16
CA ARG A 25 -13.85 13.12 -15.04
C ARG A 25 -12.39 13.56 -15.23
N SER A 26 -11.95 14.55 -14.45
CA SER A 26 -10.52 14.79 -14.23
C SER A 26 -9.93 13.80 -13.20
N ALA A 27 -8.62 13.59 -13.23
CA ALA A 27 -7.94 12.74 -12.24
C ALA A 27 -8.16 13.23 -10.80
N ARG A 28 -8.18 14.55 -10.59
CA ARG A 28 -8.48 15.15 -9.27
C ARG A 28 -9.89 14.80 -8.79
N GLU A 29 -10.88 14.90 -9.67
CA GLU A 29 -12.27 14.56 -9.34
C GLU A 29 -12.42 13.07 -9.08
N GLN A 30 -11.70 12.22 -9.83
CA GLN A 30 -11.71 10.78 -9.60
C GLN A 30 -11.10 10.41 -8.24
N LEU A 31 -10.00 11.07 -7.84
CA LEU A 31 -9.41 10.91 -6.51
C LEU A 31 -10.37 11.38 -5.39
N ASP A 32 -11.03 12.54 -5.56
CA ASP A 32 -12.04 13.02 -4.60
C ASP A 32 -13.20 12.04 -4.49
N HIS A 33 -13.65 11.49 -5.63
CA HIS A 33 -14.71 10.49 -5.67
C HIS A 33 -14.33 9.22 -4.90
N TRP A 34 -13.18 8.61 -5.19
CA TRP A 34 -12.71 7.43 -4.46
C TRP A 34 -12.54 7.69 -2.97
N ALA A 35 -12.00 8.85 -2.59
CA ALA A 35 -11.84 9.23 -1.18
C ALA A 35 -13.21 9.34 -0.46
N ARG A 36 -14.22 9.93 -1.10
CA ARG A 36 -15.58 10.04 -0.53
C ARG A 36 -16.25 8.68 -0.42
N VAL A 37 -16.19 7.87 -1.47
CA VAL A 37 -16.77 6.52 -1.47
C VAL A 37 -16.11 5.67 -0.37
N GLY A 38 -14.78 5.69 -0.29
CA GLY A 38 -14.01 5.00 0.74
C GLY A 38 -14.43 5.45 2.15
N MET A 39 -14.50 6.77 2.40
CA MET A 39 -14.94 7.32 3.68
C MET A 39 -16.36 6.85 4.07
N HIS A 40 -17.29 6.85 3.12
CA HIS A 40 -18.66 6.38 3.38
C HIS A 40 -18.71 4.86 3.64
N LEU A 41 -17.93 4.07 2.91
CA LEU A 41 -17.87 2.62 3.10
C LEU A 41 -17.28 2.26 4.46
N SER A 42 -16.17 2.91 4.85
CA SER A 42 -15.56 2.76 6.17
C SER A 42 -16.55 3.09 7.30
N ALA A 43 -17.47 4.03 7.09
CA ALA A 43 -18.43 4.45 8.10
C ALA A 43 -19.66 3.52 8.25
N ARG A 44 -20.07 2.77 7.21
CA ARG A 44 -21.35 2.03 7.20
C ARG A 44 -21.25 0.56 7.62
N SER A 45 -20.18 -0.16 7.29
CA SER A 45 -20.21 -1.63 7.34
C SER A 45 -19.46 -2.23 8.53
N THR A 46 -19.96 -2.05 9.76
CA THR A 46 -19.19 -2.49 10.94
C THR A 46 -19.03 -4.02 11.05
N ALA A 47 -19.97 -4.82 10.53
CA ALA A 47 -19.89 -6.28 10.60
C ALA A 47 -18.93 -6.88 9.56
N ALA A 48 -19.07 -6.51 8.28
CA ALA A 48 -18.15 -6.96 7.24
C ALA A 48 -16.73 -6.41 7.47
N ARG A 49 -16.62 -5.13 7.90
CA ARG A 49 -15.35 -4.53 8.30
C ARG A 49 -14.63 -5.33 9.38
N ARG A 50 -15.32 -5.71 10.46
CA ARG A 50 -14.73 -6.53 11.54
C ARG A 50 -14.28 -7.90 11.05
N ARG A 51 -15.01 -8.52 10.10
CA ARG A 51 -14.62 -9.82 9.53
C ARG A 51 -13.36 -9.68 8.68
N ILE A 52 -13.31 -8.66 7.83
CA ILE A 52 -12.13 -8.32 7.02
C ILE A 52 -10.92 -8.03 7.92
N GLU A 53 -11.08 -7.22 8.96
CA GLU A 53 -10.01 -6.92 9.94
C GLU A 53 -9.50 -8.19 10.61
N ARG A 54 -10.40 -9.05 11.11
CA ARG A 54 -10.01 -10.34 11.70
C ARG A 54 -9.27 -11.23 10.71
N ALA A 55 -9.68 -11.26 9.44
CA ALA A 55 -8.98 -12.05 8.42
C ALA A 55 -7.57 -11.50 8.15
N ILE A 56 -7.42 -10.17 8.06
CA ILE A 56 -6.11 -9.51 7.90
C ILE A 56 -5.21 -9.76 9.12
N GLU A 57 -5.79 -9.81 10.32
CA GLU A 57 -5.08 -10.12 11.57
C GLU A 57 -4.77 -11.63 11.73
N GLY A 58 -5.37 -12.49 10.91
CA GLY A 58 -5.21 -13.95 10.97
C GLY A 58 -6.15 -14.65 11.96
N ASP A 59 -7.12 -13.93 12.54
CA ASP A 59 -8.12 -14.42 13.49
C ASP A 59 -9.38 -15.02 12.83
N LEU A 60 -9.49 -14.93 11.50
CA LEU A 60 -10.54 -15.52 10.67
C LEU A 60 -9.89 -16.08 9.40
N ASP A 61 -10.31 -17.25 8.93
CA ASP A 61 -9.79 -17.78 7.68
C ASP A 61 -10.31 -16.94 6.49
N PHE A 62 -9.47 -16.69 5.49
CA PHE A 62 -9.86 -15.99 4.26
C PHE A 62 -10.94 -16.76 3.49
N GLU A 63 -10.99 -18.09 3.64
CA GLU A 63 -12.06 -18.92 3.06
C GLU A 63 -13.44 -18.67 3.68
N GLU A 64 -13.49 -18.11 4.89
CA GLU A 64 -14.75 -17.75 5.54
C GLU A 64 -15.32 -16.43 5.03
N LEU A 65 -14.54 -15.60 4.34
CA LEU A 65 -15.02 -14.35 3.75
C LEU A 65 -15.89 -14.61 2.51
N THR A 66 -16.89 -13.75 2.31
CA THR A 66 -17.57 -13.66 1.01
C THR A 66 -16.60 -13.18 -0.08
N ASP A 67 -16.92 -13.39 -1.35
CA ASP A 67 -16.07 -12.96 -2.47
C ASP A 67 -15.76 -11.46 -2.42
N ASP A 68 -16.77 -10.63 -2.15
CA ASP A 68 -16.61 -9.18 -2.01
C ASP A 68 -15.75 -8.81 -0.80
N GLU A 69 -15.95 -9.47 0.35
CA GLU A 69 -15.12 -9.24 1.54
C GLU A 69 -13.65 -9.62 1.29
N ARG A 70 -13.41 -10.72 0.57
CA ARG A 70 -12.06 -11.20 0.24
C ARG A 70 -11.33 -10.26 -0.71
N GLU A 71 -12.03 -9.72 -1.71
CA GLU A 71 -11.45 -8.73 -2.62
C GLU A 71 -11.05 -7.46 -1.87
N ILE A 72 -11.91 -6.98 -0.96
CA ILE A 72 -11.61 -5.83 -0.11
C ILE A 72 -10.42 -6.14 0.82
N ALA A 73 -10.38 -7.33 1.44
CA ALA A 73 -9.29 -7.75 2.31
C ALA A 73 -7.95 -7.79 1.56
N ASN A 74 -7.92 -8.30 0.33
CA ASN A 74 -6.71 -8.30 -0.52
C ASN A 74 -6.25 -6.88 -0.87
N ALA A 75 -7.19 -5.99 -1.18
CA ALA A 75 -6.89 -4.59 -1.46
C ALA A 75 -6.28 -3.89 -0.23
N GLU A 76 -6.85 -4.11 0.96
CA GLU A 76 -6.33 -3.55 2.20
C GLU A 76 -4.96 -4.13 2.59
N LEU A 77 -4.78 -5.44 2.44
CA LEU A 77 -3.49 -6.08 2.69
C LEU A 77 -2.41 -5.52 1.75
N SER A 78 -2.73 -5.29 0.48
CA SER A 78 -1.82 -4.68 -0.49
C SER A 78 -1.41 -3.26 -0.08
N VAL A 79 -2.36 -2.47 0.43
CA VAL A 79 -2.09 -1.12 0.98
C VAL A 79 -1.19 -1.21 2.23
N ASN A 80 -1.50 -2.12 3.15
CA ASN A 80 -0.73 -2.32 4.38
C ASN A 80 0.70 -2.77 4.11
N ILE A 81 0.89 -3.71 3.18
CA ILE A 81 2.22 -4.17 2.74
C ILE A 81 2.98 -3.02 2.09
N SER A 82 2.35 -2.27 1.19
CA SER A 82 3.00 -1.15 0.51
C SER A 82 3.43 -0.07 1.49
N ARG A 83 2.59 0.25 2.48
CA ARG A 83 2.93 1.17 3.56
C ARG A 83 4.10 0.65 4.40
N ALA A 84 4.02 -0.60 4.87
CA ALA A 84 5.06 -1.22 5.68
C ALA A 84 6.41 -1.27 4.93
N ALA A 85 6.40 -1.60 3.64
CA ALA A 85 7.61 -1.63 2.81
C ALA A 85 8.23 -0.23 2.62
N ASN A 86 7.43 0.83 2.58
CA ASN A 86 7.93 2.20 2.51
C ASN A 86 8.45 2.73 3.86
N GLU A 87 7.90 2.25 4.98
CA GLU A 87 8.33 2.65 6.32
C GLU A 87 9.50 1.80 6.86
N MET A 88 9.66 0.56 6.39
CA MET A 88 10.61 -0.41 6.93
C MET A 88 11.72 -0.75 5.94
N SER A 89 12.97 -0.67 6.41
CA SER A 89 14.14 -1.15 5.67
C SER A 89 14.56 -2.52 6.19
N PHE A 90 14.28 -3.56 5.41
CA PHE A 90 14.74 -4.93 5.73
C PHE A 90 16.25 -5.01 5.82
N ALA A 91 16.97 -4.23 5.01
CA ALA A 91 18.42 -4.16 5.05
C ALA A 91 18.94 -3.59 6.37
N ASP A 92 18.29 -2.56 6.92
CA ASP A 92 18.64 -2.02 8.23
C ASP A 92 18.38 -3.03 9.35
N ARG A 93 17.23 -3.71 9.31
CA ARG A 93 16.90 -4.74 10.30
C ARG A 93 17.91 -5.89 10.27
N LEU A 94 18.21 -6.41 9.10
CA LEU A 94 19.15 -7.53 8.92
C LEU A 94 20.59 -7.14 9.24
N ALA A 95 21.00 -5.89 8.95
CA ALA A 95 22.29 -5.37 9.37
C ALA A 95 22.45 -5.37 10.90
N ALA A 96 21.39 -5.01 11.65
CA ALA A 96 21.40 -5.10 13.12
C ALA A 96 21.54 -6.54 13.64
N GLU A 97 21.14 -7.53 12.85
CA GLU A 97 21.29 -8.97 13.12
C GLU A 97 22.64 -9.52 12.61
N GLY A 98 23.53 -8.67 12.07
CA GLY A 98 24.83 -9.09 11.55
C GLY A 98 24.78 -9.74 10.15
N VAL A 99 23.68 -9.57 9.43
CA VAL A 99 23.45 -10.18 8.11
C VAL A 99 23.77 -9.21 6.97
N THR A 100 24.65 -9.64 6.06
CA THR A 100 24.90 -8.94 4.79
C THR A 100 23.72 -9.11 3.85
N THR A 101 23.25 -8.02 3.23
CA THR A 101 22.10 -8.03 2.32
C THR A 101 22.48 -7.50 0.95
N VAL A 102 21.83 -8.01 -0.11
CA VAL A 102 21.93 -7.42 -1.45
C VAL A 102 20.63 -6.69 -1.73
N VAL A 103 20.72 -5.40 -2.05
CA VAL A 103 19.58 -4.54 -2.34
C VAL A 103 19.73 -3.87 -3.70
N THR A 104 18.60 -3.46 -4.28
CA THR A 104 18.61 -2.65 -5.51
C THR A 104 18.70 -1.18 -5.09
N ALA A 105 19.76 -0.49 -5.55
CA ALA A 105 19.94 0.94 -5.36
C ALA A 105 18.94 1.74 -6.21
N ALA A 106 18.82 3.04 -5.93
CA ALA A 106 17.88 3.93 -6.62
C ALA A 106 18.13 4.03 -8.15
N ASP A 107 19.34 3.73 -8.62
CA ASP A 107 19.70 3.68 -10.03
C ASP A 107 19.48 2.29 -10.67
N GLY A 108 18.88 1.35 -9.94
CA GLY A 108 18.59 -0.01 -10.40
C GLY A 108 19.76 -0.98 -10.28
N LYS A 109 20.93 -0.55 -9.78
CA LYS A 109 22.08 -1.45 -9.60
C LYS A 109 21.95 -2.27 -8.34
N LEU A 110 22.47 -3.49 -8.36
CA LEU A 110 22.60 -4.31 -7.16
C LEU A 110 23.78 -3.83 -6.34
N VAL A 111 23.57 -3.67 -5.03
CA VAL A 111 24.62 -3.33 -4.08
C VAL A 111 24.57 -4.29 -2.89
N GLU A 112 25.73 -4.78 -2.49
CA GLU A 112 25.92 -5.52 -1.25
C GLU A 112 26.07 -4.52 -0.09
N ARG A 113 25.22 -4.65 0.92
CA ARG A 113 25.25 -3.85 2.15
C ARG A 113 25.65 -4.73 3.32
N ARG A 114 26.76 -4.37 3.97
CA ARG A 114 27.30 -5.08 5.14
C ARG A 114 26.75 -4.53 6.46
N PRO A 115 26.78 -5.33 7.53
CA PRO A 115 26.37 -4.92 8.88
C PRO A 115 27.12 -3.71 9.44
N ASP A 116 28.36 -3.47 8.98
CA ASP A 116 29.19 -2.32 9.37
C ASP A 116 28.79 -1.01 8.66
N GLY A 117 27.73 -1.04 7.84
CA GLY A 117 27.24 0.10 7.07
C GLY A 117 27.96 0.29 5.73
N THR A 118 28.98 -0.50 5.42
CA THR A 118 29.66 -0.42 4.13
C THR A 118 28.78 -0.97 3.01
N THR A 119 28.86 -0.34 1.84
CA THR A 119 28.10 -0.76 0.65
C THR A 119 29.06 -0.94 -0.51
N THR A 120 28.97 -2.07 -1.22
CA THR A 120 29.82 -2.42 -2.37
C THR A 120 28.92 -2.68 -3.59
N ALA A 121 29.20 -2.02 -4.73
CA ALA A 121 28.50 -2.31 -5.97
C ALA A 121 28.87 -3.69 -6.50
N LEU A 122 27.89 -4.41 -7.05
CA LEU A 122 28.08 -5.70 -7.73
C LEU A 122 28.22 -5.53 -9.24
#